data_AF-A0A2E9ZLB7-F1
#
_entry.id   AF-A0A2E9ZLB7-F1
#
_cell.length_a   1.000
_cell.length_b   1.000
_cell.length_c   1.000
_cell.angle_alpha   90.00
_cell.angle_beta   90.00
_cell.angle_gamma   90.00
#
_symmetry.space_group_name_H-M   'P 1'
#
loop_
_entity.id
_entity.type
_entity.pdbx_description
1 polymer ?
#
loop_
_entity_poly.entity_id
_entity_poly.type
_entity_poly.pdbx_seq_one_letter_code
_entity_poly.pdbx_strand_id
1 'polypeptide(L)'
;MLNLQLQYSRIEFCFRLSCHLAALLALILSDLVFVITAVFSFGILLSLIFLLREPGGSGRWRVYSIILSHHHSELRYGDRIVEVDLPWLGFFSEFLMVLNFRPVPAAGSRPGRPIRVVIWPDTLSETEDRGLRRYLRFDC
;
A
#
# COMPACT_ATOMS: atom_id res chain seq x y z
N MET A 1 -14.18 -18.36 2.15
CA MET A 1 -12.87 -17.90 1.65
C MET A 1 -13.12 -16.63 0.84
N LEU A 2 -12.45 -15.54 1.18
CA LEU A 2 -12.56 -14.24 0.52
C LEU A 2 -11.27 -14.00 -0.27
N ASN A 3 -11.39 -13.72 -1.57
CA ASN A 3 -10.26 -13.42 -2.44
C ASN A 3 -10.39 -11.97 -2.89
N LEU A 4 -9.36 -11.17 -2.62
CA LEU A 4 -9.30 -9.75 -2.93
C LEU A 4 -8.22 -9.54 -3.99
N GLN A 5 -8.59 -8.93 -5.11
CA GLN A 5 -7.69 -8.49 -6.16
C GLN A 5 -7.47 -6.99 -6.03
N LEU A 6 -6.27 -6.60 -5.59
CA LEU A 6 -5.92 -5.20 -5.35
C LEU A 6 -5.59 -4.52 -6.68
N GLN A 7 -6.51 -3.68 -7.13
CA GLN A 7 -6.34 -2.88 -8.34
C GLN A 7 -5.44 -1.68 -8.06
N TYR A 8 -4.95 -1.05 -9.12
CA TYR A 8 -4.24 0.21 -8.99
C TYR A 8 -5.17 1.33 -8.53
N SER A 9 -4.82 1.98 -7.42
CA SER A 9 -5.56 3.12 -6.91
C SER A 9 -5.15 4.40 -7.63
N ARG A 10 -6.13 5.02 -8.29
CA ARG A 10 -6.01 6.36 -8.86
C ARG A 10 -5.95 7.40 -7.74
N ILE A 11 -6.67 7.18 -6.66
CA ILE A 11 -6.65 8.07 -5.48
C ILE A 11 -5.25 8.11 -4.87
N GLU A 12 -4.62 6.95 -4.67
CA GLU A 12 -3.24 6.85 -4.20
C GLU A 12 -2.27 7.61 -5.09
N PHE A 13 -2.39 7.42 -6.40
CA PHE A 13 -1.55 8.09 -7.37
C PHE A 13 -1.72 9.60 -7.33
N CYS A 14 -2.96 10.08 -7.36
CA CYS A 14 -3.28 11.51 -7.26
C CYS A 14 -2.74 12.10 -5.95
N PHE A 15 -2.95 11.43 -4.82
CA PHE A 15 -2.43 11.86 -3.53
C PHE A 15 -0.90 11.97 -3.53
N ARG A 16 -0.20 10.92 -3.96
CA ARG A 16 1.26 10.91 -4.05
C ARG A 16 1.77 12.00 -5.00
N LEU A 17 1.13 12.18 -6.16
CA LEU A 17 1.48 13.23 -7.11
C LEU A 17 1.31 14.62 -6.48
N SER A 18 0.19 14.87 -5.82
CA SER A 18 -0.05 16.12 -5.08
C SER A 18 1.01 16.38 -4.02
N CYS A 19 1.46 15.36 -3.28
CA CYS A 19 2.55 15.51 -2.32
C CYS A 19 3.86 15.95 -2.99
N HIS A 20 4.21 15.40 -4.15
CA HIS A 20 5.42 15.80 -4.89
C HIS A 20 5.31 17.24 -5.41
N LEU A 21 4.15 17.62 -5.96
CA LEU A 21 3.91 18.99 -6.42
C LEU A 21 3.96 19.99 -5.27
N ALA A 22 3.36 19.65 -4.12
CA ALA A 22 3.41 20.47 -2.92
C ALA A 22 4.83 20.60 -2.37
N ALA A 23 5.63 19.51 -2.40
CA ALA A 23 7.03 19.55 -1.99
C ALA A 23 7.88 20.45 -2.91
N LEU A 24 7.67 20.39 -4.23
CA LEU A 24 8.34 21.29 -5.17
C LEU A 24 7.93 22.75 -4.95
N LEU A 25 6.63 23.01 -4.75
CA LEU A 25 6.15 24.36 -4.46
C LEU A 25 6.73 24.91 -3.16
N ALA A 26 6.72 24.11 -2.09
CA ALA A 26 7.30 24.47 -0.80
C ALA A 26 8.80 24.77 -0.92
N LEU A 27 9.52 23.99 -1.74
CA LEU A 27 10.94 24.20 -2.01
C LEU A 27 11.19 25.51 -2.78
N ILE A 28 10.36 25.84 -3.76
CA ILE A 28 10.45 27.10 -4.52
C ILE A 28 10.17 28.31 -3.64
N LEU A 29 9.20 28.20 -2.73
CA LEU A 29 8.84 29.26 -1.78
C LEU A 29 9.82 29.37 -0.61
N SER A 30 10.68 28.38 -0.41
CA SER A 30 11.66 28.40 0.66
C SER A 30 12.88 29.24 0.27
N ASP A 31 13.28 30.17 1.13
CA ASP A 31 14.54 30.92 1.02
C ASP A 31 15.73 30.06 1.47
N LEU A 32 15.93 28.92 0.80
CA LEU A 32 17.05 28.02 1.05
C LEU A 32 18.26 28.39 0.17
N VAL A 33 19.45 28.08 0.67
CA VAL A 33 20.70 28.21 -0.08
C VAL A 33 20.64 27.31 -1.33
N PHE A 34 21.09 27.84 -2.48
CA PHE A 34 21.01 27.19 -3.78
C PHE A 34 21.41 25.70 -3.80
N VAL A 35 22.50 25.35 -3.11
CA VAL A 35 23.00 23.96 -3.05
C VAL A 35 21.96 23.03 -2.39
N ILE A 36 21.33 23.47 -1.30
CA ILE A 36 20.32 22.69 -0.59
C ILE A 36 19.08 22.53 -1.47
N THR A 37 18.65 23.62 -2.11
CA THR A 37 17.55 23.63 -3.07
C THR A 37 17.78 22.67 -4.23
N ALA A 38 19.00 22.65 -4.79
CA ALA A 38 19.36 21.75 -5.89
C ALA A 38 19.28 20.27 -5.48
N VAL A 39 19.78 19.92 -4.30
CA VAL A 39 19.76 18.54 -3.78
C VAL A 39 18.33 18.05 -3.57
N PHE A 40 17.48 18.85 -2.91
CA PHE A 40 16.08 18.46 -2.70
C PHE A 40 15.30 18.41 -4.00
N SER A 41 15.50 19.36 -4.90
CA SER A 41 14.85 19.36 -6.22
C SER A 41 15.18 18.10 -7.01
N PHE A 42 16.46 17.70 -7.04
CA PHE A 42 16.89 16.45 -7.67
C PHE A 42 16.21 15.23 -7.03
N GLY A 43 16.17 15.16 -5.70
CA GLY A 43 15.52 14.05 -4.98
C GLY A 43 14.02 13.94 -5.28
N ILE A 44 13.30 15.08 -5.26
CA ILE A 44 11.87 15.12 -5.54
C ILE A 44 11.59 14.77 -7.01
N LEU A 45 12.37 15.30 -7.95
CA LEU A 45 12.25 14.97 -9.37
C LEU A 45 12.50 13.49 -9.65
N LEU A 46 13.54 12.92 -9.06
CA LEU A 46 13.84 11.49 -9.20
C LEU A 46 12.69 10.64 -8.66
N SER A 47 12.16 10.98 -7.47
CA SER A 47 11.01 10.31 -6.86
C SER A 47 9.75 10.42 -7.74
N LEU A 48 9.51 11.60 -8.33
CA LEU A 48 8.40 11.82 -9.25
C LEU A 48 8.54 10.98 -10.54
N ILE A 49 9.76 10.88 -11.10
CA ILE A 49 10.03 10.03 -12.27
C ILE A 49 9.70 8.57 -11.95
N PHE A 50 10.10 8.07 -10.78
CA PHE A 50 9.75 6.72 -10.35
C PHE A 50 8.23 6.52 -10.23
N LEU A 51 7.52 7.48 -9.63
CA LEU A 51 6.06 7.44 -9.53
C LEU A 51 5.38 7.38 -10.91
N LEU A 52 5.87 8.16 -11.88
CA LEU A 52 5.32 8.21 -13.24
C LEU A 52 5.69 7.00 -14.11
N ARG A 53 6.83 6.36 -13.83
CA ARG A 53 7.29 5.17 -14.56
C ARG A 53 6.59 3.88 -14.13
N GLU A 54 5.99 3.85 -12.95
CA GLU A 54 5.24 2.70 -12.46
C GLU A 54 3.72 3.00 -12.34
N PRO A 55 3.03 3.38 -13.43
CA PRO A 55 1.58 3.52 -13.41
C PRO A 55 0.99 2.12 -13.24
N GLY A 56 0.56 1.78 -12.04
CA GLY A 56 0.13 0.42 -11.71
C GLY A 56 0.91 -0.25 -10.59
N GLY A 57 2.02 0.32 -10.13
CA GLY A 57 2.82 -0.24 -9.04
C GLY A 57 3.17 -1.71 -9.26
N SER A 58 3.58 -2.11 -10.47
CA SER A 58 4.06 -3.47 -10.76
C SER A 58 5.41 -3.78 -10.13
N GLY A 59 5.76 -3.09 -9.04
CA GLY A 59 6.91 -3.43 -8.25
C GLY A 59 6.73 -4.87 -7.79
N ARG A 60 7.77 -5.69 -7.98
CA ARG A 60 7.95 -7.04 -7.43
C ARG A 60 7.56 -7.19 -5.95
N TRP A 61 7.33 -6.08 -5.25
CA TRP A 61 7.03 -5.92 -3.84
C TRP A 61 5.60 -5.47 -3.54
N ARG A 62 4.78 -5.18 -4.56
CA ARG A 62 3.37 -4.79 -4.36
C ARG A 62 2.51 -6.03 -4.19
N VAL A 63 1.72 -6.04 -3.12
CA VAL A 63 0.66 -7.05 -2.95
C VAL A 63 -0.43 -6.74 -3.96
N TYR A 64 -0.71 -7.69 -4.85
CA TYR A 64 -1.80 -7.57 -5.84
C TYR A 64 -2.98 -8.47 -5.49
N SER A 65 -2.80 -9.45 -4.60
CA SER A 65 -3.90 -10.30 -4.16
C SER A 65 -3.74 -10.71 -2.70
N ILE A 66 -4.87 -10.72 -2.00
CA ILE A 66 -5.01 -11.19 -0.61
C ILE A 66 -6.07 -12.28 -0.60
N ILE A 67 -5.74 -13.46 -0.08
CA ILE A 67 -6.69 -14.54 0.14
C ILE A 67 -6.88 -14.70 1.64
N LEU A 68 -8.13 -14.59 2.09
CA LEU A 68 -8.52 -14.68 3.50
C LEU A 68 -9.42 -15.91 3.69
N SER A 69 -8.95 -16.86 4.50
CA SER A 69 -9.71 -18.02 4.95
C SER A 69 -9.96 -17.96 6.46
N HIS A 70 -10.68 -18.94 7.01
CA HIS A 70 -10.95 -18.99 8.45
C HIS A 70 -9.72 -19.33 9.29
N HIS A 71 -8.75 -20.05 8.71
CA HIS A 71 -7.59 -20.58 9.44
C HIS A 71 -6.24 -20.25 8.79
N HIS A 72 -6.24 -19.69 7.58
CA HIS A 72 -5.03 -19.29 6.87
C HIS A 72 -5.30 -18.01 6.07
N SER A 73 -4.25 -17.26 5.78
CA SER A 73 -4.30 -16.12 4.86
C SER A 73 -3.05 -16.13 4.00
N GLU A 74 -3.18 -15.63 2.77
CA GLU A 74 -2.07 -15.57 1.81
C GLU A 74 -1.97 -14.17 1.22
N LEU A 75 -0.74 -13.69 1.08
CA LEU A 75 -0.42 -12.49 0.33
C LEU A 75 0.36 -12.87 -0.93
N ARG A 76 -0.05 -12.30 -2.07
CA ARG A 76 0.64 -12.50 -3.35
C ARG A 76 1.26 -11.20 -3.83
N TYR A 77 2.55 -11.22 -4.10
CA TYR A 77 3.33 -10.09 -4.63
C TYR A 77 4.32 -10.58 -5.69
N GLY A 78 4.19 -10.08 -6.94
CA GLY A 78 4.86 -10.68 -8.10
C GLY A 78 4.64 -12.20 -8.18
N ASP A 79 5.73 -12.96 -8.28
CA ASP A 79 5.71 -14.43 -8.32
C ASP A 79 5.79 -15.09 -6.94
N ARG A 80 5.69 -14.33 -5.84
CA ARG A 80 5.82 -14.84 -4.47
C ARG A 80 4.47 -14.94 -3.80
N ILE A 81 4.27 -16.05 -3.11
CA ILE A 81 3.14 -16.29 -2.20
C ILE A 81 3.73 -16.37 -0.80
N VAL A 82 3.16 -15.62 0.13
CA VAL A 82 3.52 -15.68 1.55
C VAL A 82 2.30 -16.02 2.36
N GLU A 83 2.40 -17.12 3.08
CA GLU A 83 1.45 -17.50 4.11
C GLU A 83 1.60 -16.55 5.30
N VAL A 84 0.47 -16.02 5.73
CA VAL A 84 0.36 -15.06 6.82
C VAL A 84 -0.76 -15.48 7.78
N ASP A 85 -0.63 -15.05 9.02
CA ASP A 85 -1.72 -15.08 9.97
C ASP A 85 -2.90 -14.21 9.48
N LEU A 86 -4.06 -14.41 10.10
CA LEU A 86 -5.25 -13.59 9.83
C LEU A 86 -4.91 -12.09 10.01
N PRO A 87 -5.44 -11.21 9.14
CA PRO A 87 -5.19 -9.79 9.25
C PRO A 87 -5.78 -9.23 10.52
N TRP A 88 -5.12 -8.22 11.08
CA TRP A 88 -5.75 -7.30 12.01
C TRP A 88 -5.78 -5.89 11.42
N LEU A 89 -6.83 -5.15 11.78
CA LEU A 89 -6.95 -3.77 11.37
C LEU A 89 -5.91 -2.92 12.11
N GLY A 90 -5.06 -2.22 11.35
CA GLY A 90 -4.18 -1.19 11.89
C GLY A 90 -4.85 0.19 11.95
N PHE A 91 -5.64 0.52 10.93
CA PHE A 91 -6.33 1.81 10.82
C PHE A 91 -7.48 1.69 9.82
N PHE A 92 -8.56 2.43 10.05
CA PHE A 92 -9.70 2.48 9.14
C PHE A 92 -10.32 3.88 9.14
N SER A 93 -10.59 4.40 7.94
CA SER A 93 -11.38 5.62 7.71
C SER A 93 -12.13 5.51 6.38
N GLU A 94 -12.92 6.54 6.06
CA GLU A 94 -13.57 6.67 4.74
C GLU A 94 -12.57 6.80 3.58
N PHE A 95 -11.32 7.19 3.87
CA PHE A 95 -10.30 7.47 2.86
C PHE A 95 -9.31 6.32 2.64
N LEU A 96 -9.10 5.45 3.63
CA LEU A 96 -8.21 4.29 3.51
C LEU A 96 -8.42 3.28 4.64
N MET A 97 -8.03 2.04 4.36
CA MET A 97 -7.94 0.96 5.34
C MET A 97 -6.51 0.42 5.36
N VAL A 98 -5.97 0.15 6.55
CA VAL A 98 -4.66 -0.46 6.73
C VAL A 98 -4.82 -1.82 7.38
N LEU A 99 -4.49 -2.86 6.64
CA LEU A 99 -4.42 -4.23 7.14
C LEU A 99 -2.97 -4.56 7.48
N ASN A 100 -2.77 -5.20 8.63
CA ASN A 100 -1.49 -5.72 9.02
C ASN A 100 -1.52 -7.24 9.03
N PHE A 101 -0.43 -7.85 8.58
CA PHE A 101 -0.25 -9.29 8.48
C PHE A 101 1.06 -9.69 9.16
N ARG A 102 1.10 -10.89 9.75
CA ARG A 102 2.32 -11.51 10.26
C ARG A 102 2.66 -12.72 9.38
N PRO A 103 3.85 -12.79 8.79
CA PRO A 103 4.30 -14.00 8.11
C PRO A 103 4.33 -15.19 9.07
N VAL A 104 3.77 -16.32 8.64
CA VAL A 104 3.87 -17.57 9.38
C VAL A 104 5.35 -18.01 9.34
N PRO A 105 6.02 -18.19 10.48
CA PRO A 105 7.41 -18.63 10.48
C PRO A 105 7.52 -20.06 9.94
N ALA A 106 8.40 -20.27 8.98
CA ALA A 106 8.83 -21.63 8.63
C ALA A 106 9.44 -22.29 9.88
N ALA A 107 9.23 -23.60 10.07
CA ALA A 107 9.69 -24.32 11.26
C ALA A 107 11.17 -24.01 11.59
N GLY A 108 11.42 -23.47 12.79
CA GLY A 108 12.77 -23.11 13.27
C GLY A 108 13.29 -21.72 12.83
N SER A 109 12.49 -20.92 12.12
CA SER A 109 12.85 -19.55 11.71
C SER A 109 12.29 -18.49 12.66
N ARG A 110 12.97 -17.33 12.72
CA ARG A 110 12.47 -16.18 13.46
C ARG A 110 11.21 -15.63 12.78
N PRO A 111 10.24 -15.10 13.54
CA PRO A 111 9.06 -14.47 12.96
C PRO A 111 9.47 -13.36 11.99
N GLY A 112 8.84 -13.35 10.81
CA GLY A 112 9.08 -12.34 9.78
C GLY A 112 8.62 -10.95 10.21
N ARG A 113 9.10 -9.91 9.51
CA ARG A 113 8.62 -8.54 9.74
C ARG A 113 7.12 -8.44 9.38
N PRO A 114 6.31 -7.71 10.15
CA PRO A 114 4.91 -7.46 9.80
C PRO A 114 4.79 -6.81 8.42
N ILE A 115 3.84 -7.28 7.63
CA ILE A 115 3.52 -6.73 6.31
C ILE A 115 2.30 -5.84 6.46
N ARG A 116 2.41 -4.58 6.01
CA ARG A 116 1.29 -3.64 6.02
C ARG A 116 0.77 -3.46 4.61
N VAL A 117 -0.54 -3.61 4.44
CA VAL A 117 -1.22 -3.38 3.17
C VAL A 117 -2.19 -2.22 3.36
N VAL A 118 -1.99 -1.16 2.58
CA VAL A 118 -2.88 0.00 2.52
C VAL A 118 -3.86 -0.23 1.37
N ILE A 119 -5.15 -0.21 1.68
CA ILE A 119 -6.26 -0.38 0.75
C ILE A 119 -6.93 0.98 0.62
N TRP A 120 -6.90 1.55 -0.58
CA TRP A 120 -7.63 2.76 -0.91
C TRP A 120 -9.06 2.42 -1.37
N PRO A 121 -10.03 3.35 -1.29
CA PRO A 121 -11.43 3.09 -1.61
C PRO A 121 -11.68 2.55 -3.02
N ASP A 122 -10.81 2.91 -3.97
CA ASP A 122 -10.85 2.48 -5.37
C ASP A 122 -9.92 1.30 -5.67
N THR A 123 -9.27 0.72 -4.66
CA THR A 123 -8.38 -0.45 -4.81
C THR A 123 -9.15 -1.75 -4.98
N LEU A 124 -10.32 -1.86 -4.37
CA LEU A 124 -11.17 -3.05 -4.40
C LEU A 124 -12.42 -2.78 -5.23
N SER A 125 -12.96 -3.83 -5.85
CA SER A 125 -14.33 -3.75 -6.35
C SER A 125 -15.33 -3.62 -5.19
N GLU A 126 -16.51 -3.09 -5.46
CA GLU A 126 -17.55 -2.86 -4.45
C GLU A 126 -17.98 -4.15 -3.72
N THR A 127 -17.96 -5.29 -4.43
CA THR A 127 -18.27 -6.61 -3.86
C THR A 127 -17.15 -7.11 -2.95
N GLU A 128 -15.90 -6.91 -3.34
CA GLU A 128 -14.71 -7.24 -2.53
C GLU A 128 -14.62 -6.37 -1.28
N ASP A 129 -14.87 -5.06 -1.38
CA ASP A 129 -14.87 -4.13 -0.25
C ASP A 129 -15.96 -4.51 0.77
N ARG A 130 -17.20 -4.74 0.32
CA ARG A 130 -18.27 -5.25 1.20
C ARG A 130 -17.91 -6.59 1.82
N GLY A 131 -17.33 -7.51 1.04
CA GLY A 131 -16.88 -8.81 1.54
C GLY A 131 -15.83 -8.68 2.63
N LEU A 132 -14.86 -7.78 2.44
CA LEU A 132 -13.81 -7.49 3.41
C LEU A 132 -14.37 -6.87 4.69
N ARG A 133 -15.29 -5.90 4.58
CA ARG A 133 -15.94 -5.29 5.74
C ARG A 133 -16.72 -6.30 6.59
N ARG A 134 -17.47 -7.20 5.95
CA ARG A 134 -18.16 -8.30 6.63
C ARG A 134 -17.19 -9.25 7.30
N TYR A 135 -16.09 -9.60 6.61
CA TYR A 135 -15.07 -10.48 7.16
C TYR A 135 -14.42 -9.89 8.42
N LEU A 136 -14.10 -8.58 8.37
CA LEU A 136 -13.51 -7.85 9.48
C LEU A 136 -14.54 -7.47 10.57
N ARG A 137 -15.83 -7.75 10.36
CA ARG A 137 -16.95 -7.39 11.25
C ARG A 137 -17.09 -5.87 11.48
N PHE A 138 -16.82 -5.07 10.44
CA PHE A 138 -17.12 -3.62 10.46
C PHE A 138 -18.60 -3.30 10.23
N ASP A 139 -19.37 -4.26 9.71
CA ASP A 139 -20.82 -4.11 9.51
C ASP A 139 -21.57 -4.59 10.77
N CYS A 140 -22.18 -3.63 11.47
CA CYS A 140 -23.44 -3.81 12.20
C CYS A 140 -24.57 -3.26 11.31
#